data_AF-A0A959XUV3-F1
#
_entry.id   AF-A0A959XUV3-F1
#
_cell.length_a   1.000
_cell.length_b   1.000
_cell.length_c   1.000
_cell.angle_alpha   90.00
_cell.angle_beta   90.00
_cell.angle_gamma   90.00
#
_symmetry.space_group_name_H-M   'P 1'
#
loop_
_entity.id
_entity.type
_entity.pdbx_description
1 polymer ?
#
loop_
_entity_poly.entity_id
_entity_poly.type
_entity_poly.pdbx_seq_one_letter_code
_entity_poly.pdbx_strand_id
1 'polypeptide(L)'
;MGMMHLVFLALYLVALLVYASAEAKMDADSIKAGASIDHVDGFVRRLIIVFIMVVIVLTLTLGGPWDMALLMGMAYGLWTPTFRLILNLRRGKDWCYISRSNRYDTLWFNLNWDGRDAGVMAYLFEAFCFIVFTALYFITNTL
;
A
#
# COMPACT_ATOMS: atom_id res chain seq x y z
N MET A 1 -16.36 -2.78 -18.85
CA MET A 1 -15.01 -3.35 -18.58
C MET A 1 -14.80 -4.70 -19.26
N GLY A 2 -13.77 -4.83 -20.11
CA GLY A 2 -13.44 -6.09 -20.80
C GLY A 2 -12.51 -7.02 -19.99
N MET A 3 -12.43 -8.30 -20.37
CA MET A 3 -11.57 -9.31 -19.73
C MET A 3 -10.10 -8.87 -19.61
N MET A 4 -9.56 -8.18 -20.62
CA MET A 4 -8.17 -7.67 -20.58
C MET A 4 -7.94 -6.64 -19.47
N HIS A 5 -8.93 -5.79 -19.15
CA HIS A 5 -8.80 -4.84 -18.03
C HIS A 5 -8.67 -5.56 -16.70
N LEU A 6 -9.50 -6.59 -16.48
CA LEU A 6 -9.46 -7.41 -15.27
C LEU A 6 -8.11 -8.10 -15.10
N VAL A 7 -7.53 -8.60 -16.20
CA VAL A 7 -6.20 -9.24 -16.18
C VAL A 7 -5.12 -8.23 -15.80
N PHE A 8 -5.06 -7.05 -16.42
CA PHE A 8 -4.05 -6.05 -16.09
C PHE A 8 -4.22 -5.48 -14.69
N LEU A 9 -5.45 -5.29 -14.22
CA LEU A 9 -5.72 -4.92 -12.83
C LEU A 9 -5.23 -6.00 -11.87
N ALA A 10 -5.54 -7.27 -12.12
CA ALA A 10 -5.06 -8.37 -11.28
C ALA A 10 -3.53 -8.44 -11.23
N LEU A 11 -2.86 -8.33 -12.39
CA LEU A 11 -1.40 -8.30 -12.47
C LEU A 11 -0.80 -7.11 -11.70
N TYR A 12 -1.43 -5.94 -11.80
CA TYR A 12 -1.05 -4.75 -11.05
C TYR A 12 -1.12 -4.97 -9.54
N LEU A 13 -2.25 -5.51 -9.05
CA LEU A 13 -2.43 -5.80 -7.62
C LEU A 13 -1.44 -6.86 -7.11
N VAL A 14 -1.19 -7.91 -7.90
CA VAL A 14 -0.18 -8.93 -7.57
C VAL A 14 1.22 -8.32 -7.51
N ALA A 15 1.58 -7.49 -8.50
CA ALA A 15 2.88 -6.83 -8.52
C ALA A 15 3.07 -5.89 -7.32
N LEU A 16 2.02 -5.19 -6.88
CA LEU A 16 2.05 -4.37 -5.66
C LEU A 16 2.32 -5.22 -4.41
N LEU A 17 1.66 -6.38 -4.28
CA LEU A 17 1.88 -7.30 -3.15
C LEU A 17 3.31 -7.85 -3.13
N VAL A 18 3.83 -8.24 -4.30
CA VAL A 18 5.20 -8.73 -4.45
C VAL A 18 6.20 -7.64 -4.08
N TYR A 19 6.01 -6.43 -4.61
CA TYR A 19 6.87 -5.30 -4.33
C TYR A 19 6.85 -4.90 -2.85
N ALA A 20 5.67 -4.77 -2.24
CA ALA A 20 5.50 -4.49 -0.81
C ALA A 20 6.21 -5.53 0.07
N SER A 21 6.08 -6.81 -0.29
CA SER A 21 6.71 -7.92 0.43
C SER A 21 8.24 -7.91 0.30
N ALA A 22 8.76 -7.59 -0.89
CA ALA A 22 10.18 -7.51 -1.15
C ALA A 22 10.82 -6.34 -0.40
N GLU A 23 10.18 -5.17 -0.43
CA GLU A 23 10.65 -3.99 0.30
C GLU A 23 10.58 -4.20 1.81
N ALA A 24 9.49 -4.78 2.33
CA ALA A 24 9.38 -5.14 3.75
C ALA A 24 10.47 -6.11 4.20
N LYS A 25 10.89 -7.04 3.32
CA LYS A 25 12.03 -7.92 3.59
C LYS A 25 13.33 -7.14 3.66
N MET A 26 13.62 -6.29 2.67
CA MET A 26 14.83 -5.47 2.64
C MET A 26 14.94 -4.60 3.90
N ASP A 27 13.87 -3.91 4.27
CA ASP A 27 13.82 -3.08 5.47
C ASP A 27 14.02 -3.91 6.75
N ALA A 28 13.41 -5.09 6.84
CA ALA A 28 13.61 -5.99 7.98
C ALA A 28 15.08 -6.45 8.11
N ASP A 29 15.74 -6.76 6.98
CA ASP A 29 17.13 -7.19 6.94
C ASP A 29 18.07 -6.02 7.28
N SER A 30 17.80 -4.81 6.78
CA SER A 30 18.53 -3.58 7.14
C SER A 30 18.42 -3.24 8.63
N ILE A 31 17.22 -3.35 9.22
CA ILE A 31 17.01 -3.13 10.67
C ILE A 31 17.81 -4.15 11.48
N LYS A 32 17.81 -5.43 11.08
CA LYS A 32 18.59 -6.47 11.75
C LYS A 32 20.09 -6.22 11.69
N ALA A 33 20.57 -5.65 10.59
CA ALA A 33 21.96 -5.23 10.41
C ALA A 33 22.31 -3.94 11.17
N GLY A 34 21.34 -3.29 11.83
CA GLY A 34 21.55 -2.02 12.53
C GLY A 34 21.68 -0.80 11.61
N ALA A 35 21.31 -0.93 10.33
CA ALA A 35 21.34 0.19 9.39
C ALA A 35 20.17 1.15 9.64
N SER A 36 20.42 2.45 9.44
CA SER A 36 19.36 3.47 9.44
C SER A 36 18.51 3.33 8.16
N ILE A 37 17.18 3.40 8.31
CA ILE A 37 16.27 3.45 7.15
C ILE A 37 16.03 4.92 6.78
N ASP A 38 16.33 5.27 5.52
CA ASP A 38 15.89 6.53 4.95
C ASP A 38 14.44 6.43 4.46
N HIS A 39 13.53 6.97 5.28
CA HIS A 39 12.10 6.95 4.99
C HIS A 39 11.70 7.83 3.80
N VAL A 40 12.47 8.89 3.50
CA VAL A 40 12.18 9.81 2.40
C VAL A 40 12.55 9.16 1.08
N ASP A 41 13.77 8.62 0.98
CA ASP A 41 14.19 7.87 -0.21
C ASP A 41 13.25 6.70 -0.50
N GLY A 42 12.91 5.91 0.53
CA GLY A 42 11.97 4.81 0.40
C GLY A 42 10.58 5.27 -0.07
N PHE A 43 10.09 6.43 0.40
CA PHE A 43 8.82 6.99 -0.06
C PHE A 43 8.87 7.43 -1.54
N VAL A 44 9.94 8.14 -1.94
CA VAL A 44 10.12 8.60 -3.33
C VAL A 44 10.21 7.41 -4.29
N ARG A 45 10.99 6.38 -3.95
CA ARG A 45 11.10 5.15 -4.74
C ARG A 45 9.75 4.47 -4.93
N ARG A 46 8.95 4.36 -3.86
CA ARG A 46 7.60 3.79 -3.92
C ARG A 46 6.68 4.58 -4.83
N LEU A 47 6.68 5.92 -4.71
CA LEU A 47 5.90 6.78 -5.60
C LEU A 47 6.26 6.60 -7.07
N ILE A 48 7.55 6.53 -7.39
CA ILE A 48 8.03 6.32 -8.78
C ILE A 48 7.57 4.96 -9.31
N ILE A 49 7.76 3.88 -8.54
CA ILE A 49 7.39 2.53 -8.98
C ILE A 49 5.88 2.41 -9.15
N VAL A 50 5.09 2.89 -8.19
CA VAL A 50 3.62 2.90 -8.28
C VAL A 50 3.17 3.72 -9.48
N PHE A 51 3.74 4.91 -9.71
CA PHE A 51 3.40 5.75 -10.86
C PHE A 51 3.67 5.04 -12.19
N ILE A 52 4.85 4.41 -12.35
CA ILE A 52 5.18 3.64 -13.56
C ILE A 52 4.18 2.50 -13.77
N MET A 53 3.87 1.74 -12.72
CA MET A 53 2.90 0.64 -12.81
C MET A 53 1.50 1.14 -13.22
N VAL A 54 1.05 2.26 -12.65
CA VAL A 54 -0.23 2.89 -13.01
C VAL A 54 -0.24 3.33 -14.47
N VAL A 55 0.81 4.02 -14.94
CA VAL A 55 0.91 4.46 -16.34
C VAL A 55 0.88 3.26 -17.30
N ILE A 56 1.55 2.15 -16.97
CA ILE A 56 1.51 0.92 -17.77
C ILE A 56 0.09 0.37 -17.86
N VAL A 57 -0.61 0.23 -16.73
CA VAL A 57 -2.00 -0.25 -16.71
C VAL A 57 -2.89 0.64 -17.56
N LEU A 58 -2.86 1.96 -17.34
CA LEU A 58 -3.67 2.93 -18.08
C LEU A 58 -3.42 2.88 -19.58
N THR A 59 -2.15 2.75 -19.99
CA THR A 59 -1.77 2.65 -21.41
C THR A 59 -2.32 1.36 -22.04
N LEU A 60 -2.26 0.24 -21.32
CA LEU A 60 -2.72 -1.06 -21.83
C LEU A 60 -4.24 -1.22 -21.80
N THR A 61 -4.93 -0.47 -20.93
CA THR A 61 -6.39 -0.51 -20.81
C THR A 61 -7.09 0.63 -21.54
N LEU A 62 -6.37 1.63 -22.06
CA LEU A 62 -6.96 2.89 -22.55
C LEU A 62 -7.80 3.58 -21.45
N GLY A 63 -7.28 3.56 -20.22
CA GLY A 63 -7.96 4.08 -19.04
C GLY A 63 -8.23 5.59 -19.09
N GLY A 64 -9.28 6.03 -18.41
CA GLY A 64 -9.69 7.42 -18.32
C GLY A 64 -8.82 8.24 -17.35
N PRO A 65 -8.97 9.58 -17.34
CA PRO A 65 -8.17 10.46 -16.50
C PRO A 65 -8.35 10.22 -15.00
N TRP A 66 -9.52 9.71 -14.58
CA TRP A 66 -9.82 9.40 -13.18
C TRP A 66 -9.19 8.09 -12.69
N ASP A 67 -8.94 7.15 -13.61
CA ASP A 67 -8.41 5.82 -13.27
C ASP A 67 -7.03 5.91 -12.63
N MET A 68 -6.23 6.93 -12.99
CA MET A 68 -4.93 7.17 -12.35
C MET A 68 -5.07 7.38 -10.84
N ALA A 69 -5.95 8.29 -10.42
CA ALA A 69 -6.15 8.58 -9.01
C ALA A 69 -6.72 7.37 -8.26
N LEU A 70 -7.63 6.63 -8.90
CA LEU A 70 -8.25 5.43 -8.33
C LEU A 70 -7.23 4.29 -8.17
N LEU A 71 -6.38 4.06 -9.18
CA LEU A 71 -5.30 3.07 -9.12
C LEU A 71 -4.27 3.44 -8.06
N MET A 72 -3.86 4.71 -7.95
CA MET A 72 -2.96 5.15 -6.87
C MET A 72 -3.58 4.96 -5.48
N GLY A 73 -4.88 5.23 -5.32
CA GLY A 73 -5.61 4.96 -4.08
C GLY A 73 -5.68 3.48 -3.73
N MET A 74 -5.93 2.61 -4.71
CA MET A 74 -5.83 1.15 -4.55
C MET A 74 -4.40 0.73 -4.17
N ALA A 75 -3.38 1.33 -4.80
CA ALA A 75 -1.99 1.07 -4.47
C ALA A 75 -1.69 1.35 -2.99
N TYR A 76 -2.12 2.51 -2.51
CA TYR A 76 -1.93 2.90 -1.12
C TYR A 76 -2.62 1.93 -0.15
N GLY A 77 -3.90 1.62 -0.41
CA GLY A 77 -4.71 0.75 0.43
C GLY A 77 -4.26 -0.72 0.44
N LEU A 78 -3.58 -1.19 -0.61
CA LEU A 78 -3.06 -2.56 -0.68
C LEU A 78 -1.61 -2.67 -0.21
N TRP A 79 -0.76 -1.74 -0.64
CA TRP A 79 0.67 -1.76 -0.37
C TRP A 79 0.96 -1.56 1.12
N THR A 80 0.35 -0.55 1.74
CA THR A 80 0.63 -0.15 3.14
C THR A 80 0.38 -1.26 4.16
N PRO A 81 -0.81 -1.91 4.18
CA PRO A 81 -1.07 -2.98 5.14
C PRO A 81 -0.21 -4.21 4.85
N THR A 82 0.04 -4.52 3.58
CA THR A 82 0.89 -5.65 3.18
C THR A 82 2.32 -5.45 3.67
N PHE A 83 2.91 -4.28 3.38
CA PHE A 83 4.26 -3.93 3.82
C PHE A 83 4.35 -4.00 5.34
N ARG A 84 3.42 -3.39 6.07
CA ARG A 84 3.41 -3.39 7.54
C ARG A 84 3.33 -4.81 8.09
N LEU A 85 2.41 -5.63 7.59
CA LEU A 85 2.22 -7.00 8.02
C LEU A 85 3.51 -7.81 7.86
N ILE A 86 4.09 -7.80 6.66
CA ILE A 86 5.30 -8.56 6.37
C ILE A 86 6.49 -8.05 7.18
N LEU A 87 6.66 -6.73 7.31
CA LEU A 87 7.73 -6.13 8.10
C LEU A 87 7.62 -6.53 9.58
N ASN A 88 6.43 -6.45 10.16
CA ASN A 88 6.20 -6.80 11.56
C ASN A 88 6.47 -8.28 11.84
N LEU A 89 5.92 -9.17 11.01
CA LEU A 89 6.16 -10.61 11.12
C LEU A 89 7.66 -10.94 11.03
N ARG A 90 8.39 -10.32 10.10
CA ARG A 90 9.85 -10.54 9.95
C ARG A 90 10.70 -9.99 11.10
N ARG A 91 10.18 -9.00 11.83
CA ARG A 91 10.80 -8.39 13.02
C ARG A 91 10.38 -9.07 14.32
N GLY A 92 9.52 -10.10 14.26
CA GLY A 92 8.96 -10.74 15.46
C GLY A 92 8.09 -9.80 16.29
N LYS A 93 7.42 -8.84 15.64
CA LYS A 93 6.45 -7.95 16.27
C LYS A 93 5.03 -8.46 16.02
N ASP A 94 4.09 -8.00 16.83
CA ASP A 94 2.66 -8.21 16.57
C ASP A 94 2.31 -7.67 15.17
N TRP A 95 1.44 -8.34 14.43
CA TRP A 95 1.05 -7.97 13.07
C TRP A 95 0.47 -6.54 13.02
N CYS A 96 -0.21 -6.13 14.09
CA CYS A 96 -0.81 -4.81 14.26
C CYS A 96 0.15 -3.78 14.88
N TYR A 97 1.42 -4.12 15.09
CA TYR A 97 2.38 -3.18 15.66
C TYR A 97 2.54 -1.94 14.78
N ILE A 98 2.47 -0.77 15.41
CA ILE A 98 2.75 0.54 14.81
C ILE A 98 3.77 1.30 15.67
N SER A 99 4.54 2.22 15.07
CA SER A 99 5.63 2.92 15.74
C SER A 99 5.40 4.43 15.84
N ARG A 100 5.59 5.01 17.03
CA ARG A 100 5.56 6.48 17.23
C ARG A 100 6.65 7.23 16.44
N SER A 101 7.67 6.55 15.92
CA SER A 101 8.67 7.17 15.05
C SER A 101 8.15 7.46 13.65
N ASN A 102 7.04 6.85 13.24
CA ASN A 102 6.41 7.06 11.95
C ASN A 102 5.27 8.09 12.10
N ARG A 103 5.26 9.12 11.24
CA ARG A 103 4.26 10.20 11.29
C ARG A 103 2.83 9.71 11.08
N TYR A 104 2.63 8.75 10.17
CA TYR A 104 1.33 8.14 9.93
C TYR A 104 0.86 7.33 11.13
N ASP A 105 1.73 6.51 11.70
CA ASP A 105 1.42 5.74 12.91
C ASP A 105 1.12 6.64 14.12
N THR A 106 1.80 7.78 14.22
CA THR A 106 1.60 8.80 15.26
C THR A 106 0.19 9.40 15.24
N LEU A 107 -0.41 9.53 14.04
CA LEU A 107 -1.80 9.99 13.92
C LEU A 107 -2.75 9.08 14.69
N TRP A 108 -2.59 7.76 14.58
CA TRP A 108 -3.44 6.77 15.26
C TRP A 108 -3.30 6.84 16.78
N PHE A 109 -2.09 7.06 17.29
CA PHE A 109 -1.89 7.31 18.73
C PHE A 109 -2.53 8.62 19.21
N ASN A 110 -2.51 9.67 18.38
CA ASN A 110 -3.08 10.98 18.73
C ASN A 110 -4.62 11.00 18.70
N LEU A 111 -5.24 10.02 18.05
CA LEU A 111 -6.69 9.83 18.04
C LEU A 111 -7.20 9.03 19.25
N ASN A 112 -6.42 8.98 20.33
CA ASN A 112 -6.70 8.32 21.61
C ASN A 112 -6.89 6.79 21.52
N TRP A 113 -6.30 6.15 20.52
CA TRP A 113 -6.16 4.69 20.51
C TRP A 113 -4.84 4.28 21.14
N ASP A 114 -4.85 3.22 21.95
CA ASP A 114 -3.69 2.68 22.63
C ASP A 114 -3.18 1.40 21.99
N GLY A 115 -1.84 1.27 21.94
CA GLY A 115 -1.13 0.06 21.51
C GLY A 115 -1.73 -0.66 20.31
N ARG A 116 -2.40 -1.79 20.59
CA ARG A 116 -2.99 -2.69 19.60
C ARG A 116 -4.16 -2.08 18.85
N ASP A 117 -5.02 -1.32 19.52
CA ASP A 117 -6.23 -0.75 18.93
C ASP A 117 -5.88 0.29 17.86
N ALA A 118 -4.84 1.10 18.12
CA ALA A 118 -4.32 2.06 17.14
C ALA A 118 -3.83 1.35 15.87
N GLY A 119 -3.15 0.21 16.04
CA GLY A 119 -2.72 -0.64 14.94
C GLY A 119 -3.87 -1.21 14.13
N VAL A 120 -4.89 -1.77 14.81
CA VAL A 120 -6.09 -2.31 14.15
C VAL A 120 -6.81 -1.22 13.35
N MET A 121 -6.97 -0.02 13.92
CA MET A 121 -7.62 1.10 13.23
C MET A 121 -6.86 1.54 11.98
N ALA A 122 -5.52 1.53 12.01
CA ALA A 122 -4.72 1.79 10.82
C ALA A 122 -4.98 0.77 9.69
N TYR A 123 -5.05 -0.53 10.03
CA TYR A 123 -5.40 -1.57 9.04
C TYR A 123 -6.83 -1.43 8.52
N LEU A 124 -7.79 -1.10 9.39
CA LEU A 124 -9.18 -0.89 8.98
C LEU A 124 -9.31 0.28 8.01
N PHE A 125 -8.61 1.38 8.27
CA PHE A 125 -8.58 2.54 7.38
C PHE A 125 -7.94 2.20 6.03
N GLU A 126 -6.81 1.49 6.03
CA GLU A 126 -6.15 1.07 4.80
C GLU A 126 -7.02 0.12 3.96
N ALA A 127 -7.68 -0.84 4.61
CA ALA A 127 -8.64 -1.73 3.97
C ALA A 127 -9.85 -0.95 3.42
N PHE A 128 -10.36 0.03 4.18
CA PHE A 128 -11.44 0.90 3.73
C PHE A 128 -11.02 1.70 2.48
N CYS A 129 -9.84 2.31 2.48
CA CYS A 129 -9.30 2.98 1.29
C CYS A 129 -9.26 2.02 0.10
N PHE A 130 -8.69 0.83 0.26
CA PHE A 130 -8.63 -0.16 -0.81
C PHE A 130 -10.02 -0.49 -1.37
N ILE A 131 -10.99 -0.77 -0.50
CA ILE A 131 -12.36 -1.11 -0.89
C ILE A 131 -13.04 0.04 -1.62
N VAL A 132 -12.95 1.27 -1.11
CA VAL A 132 -13.59 2.44 -1.72
C VAL A 132 -12.99 2.73 -3.09
N PHE A 133 -11.67 2.77 -3.22
CA PHE A 133 -11.02 3.04 -4.50
C PHE A 133 -11.30 1.94 -5.52
N THR A 134 -11.33 0.67 -5.08
CA THR A 134 -11.71 -0.46 -5.94
C THR A 134 -13.17 -0.35 -6.41
N ALA A 135 -14.10 -0.04 -5.50
CA ALA A 135 -15.51 0.13 -5.85
C ALA A 135 -15.72 1.29 -6.83
N LEU A 136 -15.10 2.44 -6.57
CA LEU A 136 -15.15 3.60 -7.46
C LEU A 136 -14.58 3.26 -8.84
N TYR A 137 -13.45 2.55 -8.90
CA TYR A 137 -12.84 2.12 -10.16
C TYR A 137 -13.78 1.25 -10.98
N PHE A 138 -14.48 0.29 -10.35
CA PHE A 138 -15.46 -0.51 -11.08
C PHE A 138 -16.66 0.34 -11.53
N ILE A 139 -17.21 1.19 -10.66
CA ILE A 139 -18.32 2.07 -11.01
C ILE A 139 -17.99 2.92 -12.25
N THR A 140 -16.82 3.57 -12.28
CA THR A 140 -16.41 4.44 -13.40
C THR A 140 -16.11 3.69 -14.69
N ASN A 141 -15.85 2.38 -14.63
CA ASN A 141 -15.50 1.54 -15.79
C ASN A 141 -16.61 0.55 -16.22
N THR A 142 -17.75 0.59 -15.52
CA THR A 142 -18.97 -0.17 -15.87
C THR A 142 -20.11 0.69 -16.37
N LEU A 143 -20.14 1.97 -16.00
CA LEU A 143 -21.04 2.98 -16.58
C LEU A 143 -20.51 3.46 -17.93
#